data_AF-A0AAD4R060-F1
#
_entry.id   AF-A0AAD4R060-F1
#
_cell.length_a   1.000
_cell.length_b   1.000
_cell.length_c   1.000
_cell.angle_alpha   90.00
_cell.angle_beta   90.00
_cell.angle_gamma   90.00
#
_symmetry.space_group_name_H-M   'P 1'
#
loop_
_entity.id
_entity.type
_entity.pdbx_description
1 polymer ?
#
loop_
_entity_poly.entity_id
_entity_poly.type
_entity_poly.pdbx_seq_one_letter_code
_entity_poly.pdbx_strand_id
1 'polypeptide(L)'
;MKFLWFISAIFVLISACALFPEAYIFKCLDGCECDTDDEVIHCHNNPDRTRLQLPKTRLRGFTVLGLTHNNLRVLPSQELLQEKFPSLMAIDLEGNPDFECDTLEQYQRITVVSDCGKTPEEIAESRNRTTIETVAPATPECDMECQMRRHYDSMHEYLLRLWEIIKVKLAQLAKESKFFQDVKKFFEEMGKRVSQEMTKLTEDK
;
A
#
# COMPACT_ATOMS: atom_id res chain seq x y z
N MET A 1 24.70 18.37 46.70
CA MET A 1 23.53 19.03 46.05
C MET A 1 23.74 19.54 44.62
N LYS A 2 24.89 19.31 43.96
CA LYS A 2 25.10 19.70 42.54
C LYS A 2 24.84 18.57 41.52
N PHE A 3 24.70 17.33 41.99
CA PHE A 3 24.53 16.14 41.14
C PHE A 3 23.09 15.92 40.65
N LEU A 4 22.10 16.46 41.36
CA LEU A 4 20.68 16.32 41.03
C LEU A 4 20.22 17.27 39.90
N TRP A 5 20.94 18.35 39.64
CA TRP A 5 20.62 19.30 38.56
C TRP A 5 20.99 18.76 37.16
N PHE A 6 22.04 17.94 37.06
CA PHE A 6 22.45 17.35 35.77
C PHE A 6 21.50 16.27 35.27
N ILE A 7 20.84 15.53 36.17
CA ILE A 7 19.93 14.43 35.80
C ILE A 7 18.59 14.99 35.27
N SER A 8 18.14 16.14 35.78
CA SER A 8 16.89 16.78 35.28
C SER A 8 17.04 17.38 33.88
N ALA A 9 18.23 17.88 33.51
CA ALA A 9 18.46 18.44 32.17
C ALA A 9 18.49 17.35 31.07
N ILE A 10 18.92 16.12 31.40
CA ILE A 10 18.95 14.99 30.45
C ILE A 10 17.54 14.46 30.19
N PHE A 11 16.67 14.40 31.20
CA PHE A 11 15.28 13.95 31.03
C PHE A 11 14.43 14.91 30.18
N VAL A 12 14.68 16.23 30.26
CA VAL A 12 13.97 17.23 29.44
C VAL A 12 14.42 17.19 27.96
N LEU A 13 15.68 16.82 27.67
CA LEU A 13 16.17 16.66 26.30
C LEU A 13 15.71 15.36 25.61
N ILE A 14 15.48 14.29 26.38
CA ILE A 14 14.99 13.01 25.82
C ILE A 14 13.49 13.10 25.46
N SER A 15 12.72 13.92 26.18
CA SER A 15 11.28 14.07 25.93
C SER A 15 10.94 14.91 24.69
N ALA A 16 11.90 15.58 24.07
CA ALA A 16 11.71 16.35 22.83
C ALA A 16 11.92 15.52 21.55
N CYS A 17 12.38 14.26 21.66
CA CYS A 17 12.68 13.40 20.52
C CYS A 17 11.62 12.32 20.24
N ALA A 18 10.49 12.33 20.96
CA ALA A 18 9.33 11.52 20.63
C ALA A 18 8.44 12.24 19.59
N LEU A 19 9.05 12.68 18.49
CA LEU A 19 8.29 12.93 17.27
C LEU A 19 7.97 11.56 16.69
N PHE A 20 6.83 11.00 17.08
CA PHE A 20 6.23 9.92 16.30
C PHE A 20 6.06 10.48 14.89
N PRO A 21 6.56 9.81 13.83
CA PRO A 21 6.23 10.21 12.48
C PRO A 21 4.70 10.11 12.38
N GLU A 22 4.01 11.25 12.37
CA GLU A 22 2.60 11.30 12.04
C GLU A 22 2.48 10.73 10.63
N ALA A 23 1.62 9.74 10.48
CA ALA A 23 1.24 9.22 9.19
C ALA A 23 0.66 10.36 8.32
N TYR A 24 1.04 10.42 7.05
CA TYR A 24 0.54 11.43 6.13
C TYR A 24 0.49 10.90 4.69
N ILE A 25 -0.37 11.54 3.89
CA ILE A 25 -0.46 11.31 2.45
C ILE A 25 0.22 12.49 1.73
N PHE A 26 1.03 12.18 0.72
CA PHE A 26 1.64 13.20 -0.13
C PHE A 26 1.64 12.79 -1.59
N LYS A 27 1.70 13.78 -2.48
CA LYS A 27 1.83 13.53 -3.93
C LYS A 27 3.24 13.06 -4.26
N CYS A 28 3.33 11.94 -4.97
CA CYS A 28 4.57 11.30 -5.37
C CYS A 28 4.51 10.82 -6.81
N LEU A 29 5.65 10.37 -7.35
CA LEU A 29 5.78 9.93 -8.74
C LEU A 29 5.22 10.99 -9.73
N ASP A 30 4.37 10.57 -10.64
CA ASP A 30 3.60 11.34 -11.61
C ASP A 30 2.15 11.57 -11.13
N GLY A 31 2.01 12.09 -9.90
CA GLY A 31 0.73 12.51 -9.33
C GLY A 31 -0.02 11.44 -8.53
N CYS A 32 0.66 10.33 -8.20
CA CYS A 32 0.14 9.31 -7.28
C CYS A 32 0.04 9.84 -5.84
N GLU A 33 -0.72 9.15 -5.01
CA GLU A 33 -0.81 9.41 -3.57
C GLU A 33 0.00 8.35 -2.81
N CYS A 34 1.04 8.80 -2.11
CA CYS A 34 1.84 7.95 -1.25
C CYS A 34 1.32 8.09 0.18
N ASP A 35 0.75 7.02 0.71
CA ASP A 35 0.27 6.90 2.08
C ASP A 35 1.32 6.23 2.96
N THR A 36 1.87 6.97 3.92
CA THR A 36 2.89 6.43 4.83
C THR A 36 2.32 5.61 5.98
N ASP A 37 1.02 5.70 6.25
CA ASP A 37 0.36 4.90 7.30
C ASP A 37 0.17 3.47 6.81
N ASP A 38 -0.47 3.36 5.65
CA ASP A 38 -0.79 2.10 5.02
C ASP A 38 0.39 1.52 4.23
N GLU A 39 1.48 2.28 4.11
CA GLU A 39 2.68 1.91 3.36
C GLU A 39 2.38 1.61 1.89
N VAL A 40 1.46 2.37 1.27
CA VAL A 40 0.94 2.11 -0.09
C VAL A 40 1.11 3.33 -1.00
N ILE A 41 1.40 3.05 -2.27
CA ILE A 41 1.41 4.05 -3.33
C ILE A 41 0.18 3.83 -4.22
N HIS A 42 -0.76 4.78 -4.18
CA HIS A 42 -2.00 4.80 -4.94
C HIS A 42 -1.82 5.54 -6.27
N CYS A 43 -1.69 4.79 -7.36
CA CYS A 43 -1.56 5.28 -8.74
C CYS A 43 -2.73 4.80 -9.61
N HIS A 44 -3.96 4.94 -9.13
CA HIS A 44 -5.15 4.39 -9.78
C HIS A 44 -5.79 5.36 -10.79
N ASN A 45 -6.63 4.82 -11.67
CA ASN A 45 -7.61 5.56 -12.46
C ASN A 45 -7.01 6.68 -13.36
N ASN A 46 -5.85 6.43 -14.00
CA ASN A 46 -5.27 7.37 -14.96
C ASN A 46 -5.14 6.70 -16.36
N PRO A 47 -6.07 6.97 -17.29
CA PRO A 47 -6.05 6.35 -18.62
C PRO A 47 -4.86 6.79 -19.49
N ASP A 48 -4.22 7.92 -19.18
CA ASP A 48 -3.03 8.40 -19.89
C ASP A 48 -1.74 7.70 -19.41
N ARG A 49 -1.81 7.00 -18.27
CA ARG A 49 -0.67 6.27 -17.71
C ARG A 49 -0.44 4.98 -18.48
N THR A 50 0.45 5.06 -19.46
CA THR A 50 0.88 3.93 -20.31
C THR A 50 2.14 3.22 -19.82
N ARG A 51 2.85 3.84 -18.86
CA ARG A 51 4.04 3.28 -18.20
C ARG A 51 4.13 3.74 -16.75
N LEU A 52 4.76 2.95 -15.88
CA LEU A 52 5.10 3.37 -14.53
C LEU A 52 6.26 4.37 -14.55
N GLN A 53 6.02 5.59 -14.08
CA GLN A 53 7.09 6.57 -13.85
C GLN A 53 7.87 6.16 -12.58
N LEU A 54 9.14 5.80 -12.75
CA LEU A 54 10.00 5.48 -11.62
C LEU A 54 10.45 6.74 -10.87
N PRO A 55 10.59 6.70 -9.55
CA PRO A 55 11.04 7.83 -8.78
C PRO A 55 12.52 8.13 -9.07
N LYS A 56 12.89 9.42 -9.04
CA LYS A 56 14.29 9.86 -9.20
C LYS A 56 15.18 9.33 -8.07
N THR A 57 14.62 9.30 -6.86
CA THR A 57 15.25 8.76 -5.65
C THR A 57 14.53 7.50 -5.22
N ARG A 58 15.21 6.65 -4.45
CA ARG A 58 14.63 5.44 -3.89
C ARG A 58 13.53 5.80 -2.88
N LEU A 59 12.35 5.19 -3.02
CA LEU A 59 11.24 5.29 -2.06
C LEU A 59 11.24 4.02 -1.19
N ARG A 60 11.37 4.19 0.12
CA ARG A 60 11.41 3.09 1.11
C ARG A 60 10.15 3.10 1.94
N GLY A 61 9.81 1.96 2.54
CA GLY A 61 8.66 1.86 3.44
C GLY A 61 7.31 1.78 2.74
N PHE A 62 7.29 1.59 1.41
CA PHE A 62 6.07 1.28 0.68
C PHE A 62 6.10 -0.18 0.25
N THR A 63 5.11 -0.95 0.70
CA THR A 63 5.02 -2.39 0.47
C THR A 63 4.09 -2.74 -0.69
N VAL A 64 3.19 -1.82 -1.05
CA VAL A 64 2.20 -2.01 -2.14
C VAL A 64 2.27 -0.85 -3.13
N LEU A 65 2.15 -1.18 -4.42
CA LEU A 65 1.96 -0.21 -5.49
C LEU A 65 0.65 -0.53 -6.22
N GLY A 66 -0.36 0.31 -6.03
CA GLY A 66 -1.65 0.22 -6.69
C GLY A 66 -1.62 0.91 -8.05
N LEU A 67 -1.81 0.16 -9.12
CA LEU A 67 -1.80 0.61 -10.52
C LEU A 67 -3.09 0.22 -11.25
N THR A 68 -4.20 0.09 -10.52
CA THR A 68 -5.46 -0.35 -11.12
C THR A 68 -6.06 0.71 -12.06
N HIS A 69 -6.77 0.25 -13.09
CA HIS A 69 -7.51 1.09 -14.04
C HIS A 69 -6.64 2.15 -14.73
N ASN A 70 -5.46 1.76 -15.22
CA ASN A 70 -4.62 2.57 -16.08
C ASN A 70 -4.57 1.96 -17.51
N ASN A 71 -3.59 2.35 -18.32
CA ASN A 71 -3.36 1.79 -19.64
C ASN A 71 -1.94 1.21 -19.79
N LEU A 72 -1.43 0.58 -18.73
CA LEU A 72 -0.09 0.01 -18.69
C LEU A 72 -0.02 -1.22 -19.60
N ARG A 73 1.05 -1.30 -20.39
CA ARG A 73 1.34 -2.48 -21.22
C ARG A 73 2.36 -3.42 -20.60
N VAL A 74 3.35 -2.86 -19.92
CA VAL A 74 4.44 -3.60 -19.28
C VAL A 74 4.85 -2.92 -17.96
N LEU A 75 5.34 -3.73 -17.04
CA LEU A 75 6.00 -3.24 -15.83
C LEU A 75 7.54 -3.22 -16.03
N PRO A 76 8.28 -2.33 -15.37
CA PRO A 76 9.74 -2.40 -15.30
C PRO A 76 10.20 -3.70 -14.63
N SER A 77 11.42 -4.17 -14.94
CA SER A 77 11.92 -5.43 -14.39
C SER A 77 11.90 -5.45 -12.85
N GLN A 78 11.79 -6.65 -12.28
CA GLN A 78 11.76 -6.82 -10.82
C GLN A 78 12.99 -6.21 -10.14
N GLU A 79 14.18 -6.34 -10.73
CA GLU A 79 15.42 -5.77 -10.17
C GLU A 79 15.35 -4.25 -10.09
N LEU A 80 14.84 -3.61 -11.15
CA LEU A 80 14.71 -2.15 -11.20
C LEU A 80 13.62 -1.67 -10.23
N LEU A 81 12.51 -2.39 -10.13
CA LEU A 81 11.47 -2.11 -9.14
C LEU A 81 12.01 -2.22 -7.73
N GLN A 82 12.75 -3.26 -7.38
CA GLN A 82 13.33 -3.42 -6.04
C GLN A 82 14.47 -2.42 -5.75
N GLU A 83 15.19 -1.95 -6.78
CA GLU A 83 16.17 -0.88 -6.61
C GLU A 83 15.50 0.44 -6.20
N LYS A 84 14.36 0.76 -6.83
CA LYS A 84 13.60 2.00 -6.59
C LYS A 84 12.64 1.92 -5.41
N PHE A 85 12.06 0.75 -5.17
CA PHE A 85 11.09 0.43 -4.12
C PHE A 85 11.54 -0.82 -3.34
N PRO A 86 12.52 -0.71 -2.44
CA PRO A 86 13.13 -1.89 -1.80
C PRO A 86 12.19 -2.66 -0.88
N SER A 87 11.14 -2.01 -0.39
CA SER A 87 10.13 -2.61 0.48
C SER A 87 8.96 -3.21 -0.32
N LEU A 88 8.93 -3.06 -1.64
CA LEU A 88 7.80 -3.45 -2.47
C LEU A 88 7.61 -4.97 -2.47
N MET A 89 6.42 -5.40 -2.07
CA MET A 89 6.02 -6.80 -1.99
C MET A 89 4.87 -7.11 -2.93
N ALA A 90 4.01 -6.14 -3.23
CA ALA A 90 2.89 -6.34 -4.15
C ALA A 90 2.67 -5.18 -5.10
N ILE A 91 2.18 -5.52 -6.29
CA ILE A 91 1.70 -4.60 -7.30
C ILE A 91 0.31 -5.06 -7.70
N ASP A 92 -0.66 -4.15 -7.62
CA ASP A 92 -1.98 -4.39 -8.16
C ASP A 92 -2.12 -3.72 -9.52
N LEU A 93 -2.42 -4.51 -10.52
CA LEU A 93 -2.39 -4.17 -11.94
C LEU A 93 -3.74 -4.47 -12.60
N GLU A 94 -4.78 -4.79 -11.83
CA GLU A 94 -6.12 -5.07 -12.36
C GLU A 94 -6.69 -3.88 -13.15
N GLY A 95 -7.51 -4.15 -14.17
CA GLY A 95 -8.10 -3.08 -14.98
C GLY A 95 -7.14 -2.41 -15.98
N ASN A 96 -5.99 -3.00 -16.29
CA ASN A 96 -5.13 -2.62 -17.41
C ASN A 96 -5.37 -3.58 -18.60
N PRO A 97 -6.26 -3.24 -19.55
CA PRO A 97 -6.76 -4.20 -20.55
C PRO A 97 -5.70 -4.65 -21.57
N ASP A 98 -4.74 -3.77 -21.89
CA ASP A 98 -3.71 -4.01 -22.90
C ASP A 98 -2.38 -4.52 -22.29
N PHE A 99 -2.41 -5.01 -21.05
CA PHE A 99 -1.23 -5.49 -20.36
C PHE A 99 -0.71 -6.82 -20.95
N GLU A 100 0.60 -6.91 -21.16
CA GLU A 100 1.27 -8.08 -21.74
C GLU A 100 1.50 -9.14 -20.65
N CYS A 101 0.54 -10.04 -20.48
CA CYS A 101 0.51 -11.05 -19.41
C CYS A 101 1.74 -11.97 -19.35
N ASP A 102 2.35 -12.29 -20.50
CA ASP A 102 3.55 -13.15 -20.57
C ASP A 102 4.74 -12.53 -19.83
N THR A 103 4.74 -11.20 -19.65
CA THR A 103 5.79 -10.50 -18.91
C THR A 103 5.74 -10.75 -17.41
N LEU A 104 4.67 -11.35 -16.87
CA LEU A 104 4.50 -11.54 -15.44
C LEU A 104 5.40 -12.63 -14.85
N GLU A 105 5.91 -13.56 -15.66
CA GLU A 105 6.77 -14.67 -15.22
C GLU A 105 8.09 -14.21 -14.57
N GLN A 106 8.54 -12.99 -14.90
CA GLN A 106 9.78 -12.43 -14.34
C GLN A 106 9.65 -11.99 -12.87
N TYR A 107 8.43 -11.86 -12.31
CA TYR A 107 8.19 -11.36 -10.95
C TYR A 107 8.06 -12.50 -9.93
N GLN A 108 9.21 -13.02 -9.50
CA GLN A 108 9.28 -14.11 -8.53
C GLN A 108 9.08 -13.65 -7.08
N ARG A 109 9.64 -12.49 -6.72
CA ARG A 109 9.66 -11.94 -5.35
C ARG A 109 8.53 -10.95 -5.08
N ILE A 110 8.06 -10.27 -6.12
CA ILE A 110 6.93 -9.34 -6.04
C ILE A 110 5.65 -10.10 -6.42
N THR A 111 4.60 -9.91 -5.63
CA THR A 111 3.25 -10.39 -5.94
C THR A 111 2.61 -9.45 -6.93
N VAL A 112 2.28 -9.92 -8.14
CA VAL A 112 1.53 -9.10 -9.10
C VAL A 112 0.10 -9.62 -9.17
N VAL A 113 -0.85 -8.79 -8.75
CA VAL A 113 -2.29 -9.03 -8.88
C VAL A 113 -2.72 -8.44 -10.20
N SER A 114 -3.33 -9.23 -11.10
CA SER A 114 -3.70 -8.76 -12.44
C SER A 114 -4.95 -9.47 -12.96
N ASP A 115 -5.52 -8.96 -14.05
CA ASP A 115 -6.64 -9.59 -14.76
C ASP A 115 -6.19 -10.78 -15.65
N CYS A 116 -4.88 -11.03 -15.76
CA CYS A 116 -4.33 -12.08 -16.61
C CYS A 116 -4.81 -13.47 -16.20
N GLY A 117 -5.31 -14.24 -17.18
CA GLY A 117 -5.78 -15.61 -16.97
C GLY A 117 -7.14 -15.73 -16.27
N LYS A 118 -7.80 -14.61 -15.94
CA LYS A 118 -9.15 -14.60 -15.35
C LYS A 118 -10.23 -14.61 -16.43
N THR A 119 -11.38 -15.22 -16.12
CA THR A 119 -12.57 -15.12 -16.97
C THR A 119 -13.23 -13.74 -16.81
N PRO A 120 -14.08 -13.31 -17.76
CA PRO A 120 -14.83 -12.06 -17.64
C PRO A 120 -15.65 -11.96 -16.33
N GLU A 121 -16.19 -13.07 -15.86
CA GLU A 121 -16.95 -13.14 -14.60
C GLU A 121 -16.03 -12.90 -13.39
N GLU A 122 -14.87 -13.55 -13.36
CA GLU A 122 -13.86 -13.36 -12.30
C GLU A 122 -13.32 -11.91 -12.28
N ILE A 123 -13.14 -11.31 -13.47
CA ILE A 123 -12.75 -9.90 -13.60
C ILE A 123 -13.87 -8.99 -13.06
N ALA A 124 -15.13 -9.24 -13.43
CA ALA A 124 -16.26 -8.45 -12.95
C ALA A 124 -16.41 -8.53 -11.42
N GLU A 125 -16.28 -9.73 -10.85
CA GLU A 125 -16.33 -9.96 -9.40
C GLU A 125 -15.13 -9.31 -8.69
N SER A 126 -13.97 -9.29 -9.33
CA SER A 126 -12.78 -8.62 -8.81
C SER A 126 -12.94 -7.10 -8.79
N ARG A 127 -13.37 -6.50 -9.90
CA ARG A 127 -13.51 -5.04 -10.05
C ARG A 127 -14.53 -4.44 -9.11
N ASN A 128 -15.62 -5.16 -8.85
CA ASN A 128 -16.59 -4.77 -7.83
C ASN A 128 -15.97 -4.67 -6.42
N ARG A 129 -14.81 -5.30 -6.19
CA ARG A 129 -14.09 -5.33 -4.91
C ARG A 129 -12.79 -4.52 -4.91
N THR A 130 -12.38 -3.90 -6.01
CA THR A 130 -11.14 -3.09 -6.12
C THR A 130 -11.36 -1.67 -6.62
N THR A 131 -12.61 -1.26 -6.80
CA THR A 131 -12.90 0.13 -7.17
C THR A 131 -12.77 0.99 -5.92
N ILE A 132 -11.68 1.74 -5.83
CA ILE A 132 -11.52 2.81 -4.84
C ILE A 132 -12.47 3.95 -5.24
N GLU A 133 -13.37 4.33 -4.33
CA GLU A 133 -14.31 5.43 -4.57
C GLU A 133 -13.51 6.73 -4.68
N THR A 134 -13.58 7.44 -5.80
CA THR A 134 -12.95 8.77 -5.93
C THR A 134 -13.73 9.82 -5.12
N VAL A 135 -13.04 10.80 -4.55
CA VAL A 135 -13.69 11.92 -3.84
C VAL A 135 -14.65 12.66 -4.78
N ALA A 136 -15.95 12.51 -4.54
CA ALA A 136 -16.99 13.18 -5.31
C ALA A 136 -17.28 14.59 -4.76
N PRO A 137 -17.92 15.49 -5.54
CA PRO A 137 -18.39 16.77 -5.04
C PRO A 137 -19.37 16.60 -3.88
N ALA A 138 -19.34 17.52 -2.91
CA ALA A 138 -20.29 17.54 -1.81
C ALA A 138 -21.76 17.60 -2.31
N THR A 139 -22.62 16.81 -1.67
CA THR A 139 -24.07 16.84 -1.87
C THR A 139 -24.77 17.20 -0.55
N PRO A 140 -26.06 17.60 -0.56
CA PRO A 140 -26.82 17.85 0.67
C PRO A 140 -26.88 16.63 1.61
N GLU A 141 -26.75 15.42 1.06
CA GLU A 141 -26.77 14.15 1.78
C GLU A 141 -25.39 13.71 2.30
N CYS A 142 -24.30 14.20 1.68
CA CYS A 142 -22.92 13.84 2.04
C CYS A 142 -21.99 15.02 1.70
N ASP A 143 -21.59 15.76 2.75
CA ASP A 143 -20.67 16.88 2.66
C ASP A 143 -19.23 16.45 2.36
N MET A 144 -18.30 17.40 2.25
CA MET A 144 -16.90 17.09 1.93
C MET A 144 -16.24 16.19 2.97
N GLU A 145 -16.60 16.31 4.24
CA GLU A 145 -16.06 15.44 5.30
C GLU A 145 -16.53 13.99 5.09
N CYS A 146 -17.82 13.81 4.82
CA CYS A 146 -18.39 12.52 4.44
C CYS A 146 -17.75 11.93 3.16
N GLN A 147 -17.53 12.73 2.11
CA GLN A 147 -16.90 12.28 0.87
C GLN A 147 -15.46 11.83 1.08
N MET A 148 -14.69 12.56 1.88
CA MET A 148 -13.33 12.17 2.24
C MET A 148 -13.33 10.88 3.04
N ARG A 149 -14.24 10.72 4.02
CA ARG A 149 -14.33 9.49 4.81
C ARG A 149 -14.65 8.27 3.96
N ARG A 150 -15.62 8.37 3.05
CA ARG A 150 -15.93 7.27 2.11
C ARG A 150 -14.74 6.87 1.24
N HIS A 151 -14.00 7.85 0.74
CA HIS A 151 -12.79 7.61 -0.02
C HIS A 151 -11.76 6.83 0.83
N TYR A 152 -11.49 7.27 2.06
CA TYR A 152 -10.60 6.57 3.00
C TYR A 152 -11.07 5.14 3.31
N ASP A 153 -12.35 4.96 3.63
CA ASP A 153 -12.92 3.64 3.93
C ASP A 153 -12.74 2.69 2.73
N SER A 154 -12.97 3.19 1.50
CA SER A 154 -12.77 2.40 0.28
C SER A 154 -11.30 2.03 0.02
N MET A 155 -10.35 2.92 0.37
CA MET A 155 -8.92 2.60 0.31
C MET A 155 -8.54 1.55 1.35
N HIS A 156 -9.08 1.65 2.57
CA HIS A 156 -8.80 0.67 3.62
C HIS A 156 -9.30 -0.74 3.26
N GLU A 157 -10.52 -0.87 2.75
CA GLU A 157 -11.06 -2.18 2.31
C GLU A 157 -10.23 -2.80 1.19
N TYR A 158 -9.80 -1.97 0.23
CA TYR A 158 -8.89 -2.36 -0.85
C TYR A 158 -7.59 -2.96 -0.32
N LEU A 159 -7.00 -2.34 0.71
CA LEU A 159 -5.75 -2.79 1.31
C LEU A 159 -5.88 -4.14 2.01
N LEU A 160 -6.96 -4.34 2.78
CA LEU A 160 -7.21 -5.61 3.46
C LEU A 160 -7.26 -6.77 2.47
N ARG A 161 -7.89 -6.56 1.31
CA ARG A 161 -7.92 -7.56 0.23
C ARG A 161 -6.52 -7.89 -0.29
N LEU A 162 -5.72 -6.87 -0.61
CA LEU A 162 -4.34 -7.10 -1.07
C LEU A 162 -3.52 -7.84 -0.03
N TRP A 163 -3.77 -7.56 1.25
CA TRP A 163 -3.14 -8.25 2.36
C TRP A 163 -3.44 -9.75 2.37
N GLU A 164 -4.68 -10.16 2.13
CA GLU A 164 -5.03 -11.58 2.00
C GLU A 164 -4.30 -12.25 0.83
N ILE A 165 -4.18 -11.57 -0.31
CA ILE A 165 -3.46 -12.10 -1.48
C ILE A 165 -1.97 -12.28 -1.17
N ILE A 166 -1.35 -11.28 -0.52
CA ILE A 166 0.05 -11.33 -0.11
C ILE A 166 0.29 -12.47 0.88
N LYS A 167 -0.60 -12.65 1.87
CA LYS A 167 -0.51 -13.77 2.83
C LYS A 167 -0.49 -15.13 2.14
N VAL A 168 -1.33 -15.33 1.12
CA VAL A 168 -1.35 -16.58 0.34
C VAL A 168 -0.04 -16.81 -0.40
N LYS A 169 0.47 -15.81 -1.13
CA LYS A 169 1.73 -15.94 -1.87
C LYS A 169 2.92 -16.14 -0.93
N LEU A 170 2.92 -15.49 0.23
CA LEU A 170 3.89 -15.76 1.29
C LEU A 170 3.78 -17.20 1.78
N ALA A 171 2.60 -17.69 2.16
CA ALA A 171 2.44 -19.08 2.59
C ALA A 171 2.95 -20.11 1.55
N GLN A 172 2.89 -19.76 0.27
CA GLN A 172 3.44 -20.54 -0.84
C GLN A 172 4.97 -20.50 -0.85
N LEU A 173 5.58 -19.31 -0.77
CA LEU A 173 7.04 -19.11 -0.66
C LEU A 173 7.63 -19.70 0.66
N ALA A 174 6.81 -19.81 1.71
CA ALA A 174 7.14 -20.42 3.01
C ALA A 174 7.53 -21.87 2.91
N LYS A 175 6.79 -22.60 2.07
CA LYS A 175 7.05 -24.01 1.84
C LYS A 175 8.40 -24.22 1.13
N GLU A 176 9.00 -23.15 0.60
CA GLU A 176 10.16 -23.21 -0.28
C GLU A 176 11.47 -22.64 0.32
N SER A 177 11.49 -21.92 1.46
CA SER A 177 12.78 -21.45 2.04
C SER A 177 12.80 -21.00 3.52
N LYS A 178 14.03 -20.92 4.10
CA LYS A 178 14.35 -20.41 5.47
C LYS A 178 14.18 -18.89 5.67
N PHE A 179 14.01 -18.11 4.60
CA PHE A 179 13.75 -16.66 4.63
C PHE A 179 12.43 -16.28 5.34
N PHE A 180 11.60 -17.30 5.58
CA PHE A 180 10.23 -17.13 6.04
C PHE A 180 10.06 -16.63 7.47
N GLN A 181 11.06 -16.80 8.33
CA GLN A 181 10.95 -16.43 9.75
C GLN A 181 10.93 -14.90 9.95
N ASP A 182 11.79 -14.18 9.23
CA ASP A 182 11.89 -12.72 9.35
C ASP A 182 10.68 -12.02 8.71
N VAL A 183 10.21 -12.56 7.58
CA VAL A 183 9.01 -12.09 6.89
C VAL A 183 7.77 -12.34 7.76
N LYS A 184 7.57 -13.57 8.23
CA LYS A 184 6.41 -13.91 9.09
C LYS A 184 6.29 -13.00 10.31
N LYS A 185 7.42 -12.64 10.94
CA LYS A 185 7.41 -11.75 12.10
C LYS A 185 6.97 -10.33 11.75
N PHE A 186 7.46 -9.77 10.64
CA PHE A 186 6.98 -8.47 10.13
C PHE A 186 5.46 -8.50 9.85
N PHE A 187 4.96 -9.59 9.25
CA PHE A 187 3.54 -9.74 8.94
C PHE A 187 2.64 -9.88 10.18
N GLU A 188 3.10 -10.60 11.20
CA GLU A 188 2.39 -10.69 12.47
C GLU A 188 2.35 -9.34 13.20
N GLU A 189 3.41 -8.53 13.09
CA GLU A 189 3.48 -7.19 13.69
C GLU A 189 2.58 -6.18 12.95
N MET A 190 2.57 -6.21 11.62
CA MET A 190 1.68 -5.37 10.78
C MET A 190 0.20 -5.68 11.00
N GLY A 191 -0.19 -6.97 10.93
CA GLY A 191 -1.60 -7.36 11.12
C GLY A 191 -2.14 -6.99 12.50
N LYS A 192 -1.29 -7.02 13.54
CA LYS A 192 -1.65 -6.56 14.88
C LYS A 192 -1.90 -5.06 14.92
N ARG A 193 -1.11 -4.23 14.22
CA ARG A 193 -1.32 -2.78 14.16
C ARG A 193 -2.65 -2.44 13.51
N VAL A 194 -2.94 -3.00 12.34
CA VAL A 194 -4.21 -2.80 11.63
C VAL A 194 -5.40 -3.22 12.49
N SER A 195 -5.33 -4.38 13.13
CA SER A 195 -6.40 -4.86 14.02
C SER A 195 -6.58 -4.01 15.29
N GLN A 196 -5.51 -3.40 15.81
CA GLN A 196 -5.58 -2.54 16.99
C GLN A 196 -6.20 -1.19 16.66
N GLU A 197 -5.88 -0.61 15.50
CA GLU A 197 -6.51 0.62 15.02
C GLU A 197 -8.01 0.41 14.71
N MET A 198 -8.37 -0.74 14.13
CA MET A 198 -9.78 -1.15 13.97
C MET A 198 -10.57 -1.16 15.28
N THR A 199 -9.96 -1.66 16.37
CA THR A 199 -10.66 -1.77 17.66
C THR A 199 -10.91 -0.39 18.27
N LYS A 200 -9.94 0.53 18.15
CA LYS A 200 -10.07 1.92 18.63
C LYS A 200 -11.16 2.70 17.90
N LEU A 201 -11.27 2.54 16.57
CA LEU A 201 -12.30 3.20 15.75
C LEU A 201 -13.72 2.71 16.04
N THR A 202 -13.86 1.53 16.66
CA THR A 202 -15.16 0.94 17.01
C THR A 202 -15.61 1.34 18.43
N GLU A 203 -14.70 1.75 19.30
CA GLU A 203 -14.99 2.18 20.69
C GLU A 203 -15.27 3.70 20.81
N ASP A 204 -14.93 4.50 19.78
CA ASP A 204 -15.19 5.96 19.73
C ASP A 204 -16.53 6.33 19.03
N LYS A 205 -17.44 5.36 18.87
CA LYS A 205 -18.84 5.55 18.43
C LYS A 205 -19.82 5.25 19.56
#